data_AF-A0A8T7CP75-F1
#
_entry.id   AF-A0A8T7CP75-F1
#
_cell.length_a   1.000
_cell.length_b   1.000
_cell.length_c   1.000
_cell.angle_alpha   90.00
_cell.angle_beta   90.00
_cell.angle_gamma   90.00
#
_symmetry.space_group_name_H-M   'P 1'
#
loop_
_entity.id
_entity.type
_entity.pdbx_description
1 polymer ?
#
loop_
_entity_poly.entity_id
_entity_poly.type
_entity_poly.pdbx_seq_one_letter_code
_entity_poly.pdbx_strand_id
1 'polypeptide(L)'
;LLQYQFDRIFPGCRLLDIHEYLLEQGISLDNIDNDTQYLYHEPCHTPMKTHNSIKVASELLGKPVQLSDRCCGEAGTFAVNRPDIATQVRFRKQAELQQGIHDLTGKKVASKGSVKLLTSCPACQQGLSRYEADTGLETDYIIVEMMKNRAGDGWEEKFIETINRGGIERVLL
;
A
#
# COMPACT_ATOMS: atom_id res chain seq x y z
N LEU A 1 -10.49 -4.54 -15.61
CA LEU A 1 -11.26 -4.66 -14.34
C LEU A 1 -12.69 -4.12 -14.46
N LEU A 2 -12.95 -2.91 -14.98
CA LEU A 2 -14.33 -2.42 -15.21
C LEU A 2 -15.07 -3.04 -16.41
N GLN A 3 -14.43 -3.95 -17.16
CA GLN A 3 -15.07 -4.67 -18.27
C GLN A 3 -15.99 -5.80 -17.80
N TYR A 4 -15.85 -6.25 -16.55
CA TYR A 4 -16.74 -7.26 -16.00
C TYR A 4 -18.12 -6.64 -15.73
N GLN A 5 -19.12 -7.08 -16.49
CA GLN A 5 -20.50 -6.61 -16.40
C GLN A 5 -21.23 -7.23 -15.20
N PHE A 6 -20.67 -7.09 -14.00
CA PHE A 6 -21.26 -7.64 -12.78
C PHE A 6 -22.68 -7.13 -12.54
N ASP A 7 -22.99 -5.90 -12.98
CA ASP A 7 -24.33 -5.33 -12.94
C ASP A 7 -25.39 -6.17 -13.68
N ARG A 8 -25.00 -6.95 -14.71
CA ARG A 8 -25.92 -7.87 -15.39
C ARG A 8 -26.30 -9.09 -14.55
N ILE A 9 -25.46 -9.47 -13.59
CA ILE A 9 -25.69 -10.61 -12.69
C ILE A 9 -26.28 -10.10 -11.37
N PHE A 10 -25.77 -8.99 -10.87
CA PHE A 10 -26.15 -8.34 -9.61
C PHE A 10 -26.51 -6.87 -9.89
N PRO A 11 -27.76 -6.58 -10.28
CA PRO A 11 -28.18 -5.22 -10.60
C PRO A 11 -27.90 -4.23 -9.46
N GLY A 12 -27.30 -3.10 -9.78
CA GLY A 12 -26.91 -2.05 -8.83
C GLY A 12 -25.64 -2.35 -8.04
N CYS A 13 -24.95 -3.47 -8.30
CA CYS A 13 -23.68 -3.74 -7.64
C CYS A 13 -22.58 -2.76 -8.09
N ARG A 14 -21.65 -2.47 -7.20
CA ARG A 14 -20.48 -1.63 -7.47
C ARG A 14 -19.23 -2.45 -7.24
N LEU A 15 -18.25 -2.28 -8.11
CA LEU A 15 -16.90 -2.81 -7.91
C LEU A 15 -16.01 -1.67 -7.44
N LEU A 16 -15.61 -1.73 -6.17
CA LEU A 16 -14.71 -0.76 -5.55
C LEU A 16 -13.49 -1.46 -4.99
N ASP A 17 -12.37 -0.74 -4.96
CA ASP A 17 -11.27 -1.13 -4.11
C ASP A 17 -11.60 -0.88 -2.64
N ILE A 18 -11.03 -1.69 -1.75
CA ILE A 18 -11.29 -1.61 -0.31
C ILE A 18 -10.94 -0.23 0.28
N HIS A 19 -9.91 0.45 -0.23
CA HIS A 19 -9.53 1.78 0.25
C HIS A 19 -10.59 2.83 -0.11
N GLU A 20 -11.17 2.74 -1.32
CA GLU A 20 -12.27 3.60 -1.74
C GLU A 20 -13.52 3.34 -0.89
N TYR A 21 -13.81 2.06 -0.61
CA TYR A 21 -14.92 1.69 0.26
C TYR A 21 -14.76 2.25 1.68
N LEU A 22 -13.57 2.12 2.29
CA LEU A 22 -13.30 2.68 3.62
C LEU A 22 -13.50 4.20 3.65
N LEU A 23 -13.06 4.90 2.60
CA LEU A 23 -13.25 6.33 2.46
C LEU A 23 -14.74 6.70 2.39
N GLU A 24 -15.54 5.97 1.61
CA GLU A 24 -17.00 6.18 1.53
C GLU A 24 -17.71 5.92 2.85
N GLN A 25 -17.19 5.01 3.68
CA GLN A 25 -17.70 4.75 5.03
C GLN A 25 -17.24 5.80 6.06
N GLY A 26 -16.45 6.80 5.66
CA GLY A 26 -15.89 7.80 6.58
C GLY A 26 -14.86 7.21 7.54
N ILE A 27 -14.24 6.08 7.21
CA ILE A 27 -13.21 5.45 8.03
C ILE A 27 -11.87 6.07 7.67
N SER A 28 -11.22 6.72 8.65
CA SER A 28 -9.87 7.25 8.53
C SER A 28 -9.13 7.14 9.87
N LEU A 29 -7.84 7.46 9.88
CA LEU A 29 -7.07 7.61 11.10
C LEU A 29 -7.24 9.06 11.61
N ASP A 30 -7.96 9.22 12.72
CA ASP A 30 -8.07 10.50 13.41
C ASP A 30 -6.82 10.76 14.25
N ASN A 31 -6.19 11.93 14.11
CA ASN A 31 -5.12 12.44 14.97
C ASN A 31 -3.97 11.44 15.24
N ILE A 32 -3.23 11.05 14.20
CA ILE A 32 -2.02 10.24 14.38
C ILE A 32 -0.91 11.09 15.02
N ASP A 33 -0.70 10.92 16.33
CA ASP A 33 0.44 11.44 17.10
C ASP A 33 1.74 10.65 16.82
N ASN A 34 2.12 10.54 15.55
CA ASN A 34 3.46 10.06 15.17
C ASN A 34 4.12 11.02 14.19
N ASP A 35 5.44 11.08 14.18
CA ASP A 35 6.21 11.91 13.24
C ASP A 35 6.46 11.20 11.90
N THR A 36 5.83 10.04 11.68
CA THR A 36 5.99 9.25 10.46
C THR A 36 5.44 10.01 9.26
N GLN A 37 6.28 10.20 8.25
CA GLN A 37 5.88 10.72 6.94
C GLN A 37 5.62 9.58 5.96
N TYR A 38 4.81 9.83 4.93
CA TYR A 38 4.37 8.78 4.01
C TYR A 38 4.75 9.09 2.57
N LEU A 39 5.38 8.11 1.93
CA LEU A 39 5.44 7.98 0.48
C LEU A 39 4.38 6.99 0.03
N TYR A 40 3.76 7.22 -1.12
CA TYR A 40 2.83 6.27 -1.74
C TYR A 40 3.30 5.88 -3.13
N HIS A 41 3.48 4.58 -3.34
CA HIS A 41 3.65 4.00 -4.65
C HIS A 41 2.29 3.60 -5.21
N GLU A 42 1.80 4.39 -6.16
CA GLU A 42 0.66 4.00 -6.97
C GLU A 42 1.04 2.82 -7.88
N PRO A 43 0.31 1.68 -7.80
CA PRO A 43 0.59 0.54 -8.67
C PRO A 43 0.32 0.87 -10.14
N CYS A 44 1.14 0.34 -11.06
CA CYS A 44 0.89 0.44 -12.52
C CYS A 44 -0.50 -0.07 -12.92
N HIS A 45 -1.02 -1.04 -12.16
CA HIS A 45 -2.39 -1.54 -12.26
C HIS A 45 -3.21 -1.10 -11.04
N THR A 46 -3.35 0.23 -10.85
CA THR A 46 -4.07 0.79 -9.69
C THR A 46 -5.47 0.18 -9.55
N PRO A 47 -5.83 -0.38 -8.38
CA PRO A 47 -7.13 -0.98 -8.17
C PRO A 47 -8.22 0.08 -7.94
N MET A 48 -7.84 1.26 -7.46
CA MET A 48 -8.74 2.39 -7.23
C MET A 48 -9.10 3.05 -8.57
N LYS A 49 -10.40 3.11 -8.88
CA LYS A 49 -10.92 3.57 -10.18
C LYS A 49 -11.91 4.73 -10.08
N THR A 50 -12.47 4.98 -8.90
CA THR A 50 -13.46 6.03 -8.68
C THR A 50 -12.83 7.30 -8.12
N HIS A 51 -11.76 7.18 -7.33
CA HIS A 51 -11.06 8.31 -6.72
C HIS A 51 -9.57 8.33 -7.06
N ASN A 52 -8.94 9.50 -6.91
CA ASN A 52 -7.49 9.62 -7.02
C ASN A 52 -6.82 8.89 -5.83
N SER A 53 -5.94 7.95 -6.12
CA SER A 53 -5.32 7.06 -5.13
C SER A 53 -4.53 7.77 -4.04
N ILE A 54 -3.80 8.84 -4.39
CA ILE A 54 -3.01 9.65 -3.44
C ILE A 54 -3.95 10.39 -2.50
N LYS A 55 -5.05 10.93 -3.03
CA LYS A 55 -6.08 11.59 -2.22
C LYS A 55 -6.71 10.60 -1.25
N VAL A 56 -7.09 9.41 -1.73
CA VAL A 56 -7.63 8.33 -0.88
C VAL A 56 -6.63 7.96 0.22
N ALA A 57 -5.37 7.71 -0.13
CA ALA A 57 -4.34 7.39 0.85
C ALA A 57 -4.17 8.51 1.90
N SER A 58 -4.16 9.77 1.47
CA SER A 58 -4.00 10.92 2.37
C SER A 58 -5.19 11.09 3.31
N GLU A 59 -6.41 10.92 2.80
CA GLU A 59 -7.64 11.00 3.61
C GLU A 59 -7.74 9.83 4.60
N LEU A 60 -7.45 8.60 4.17
CA LEU A 60 -7.45 7.42 5.04
C LEU A 60 -6.41 7.52 6.16
N LEU A 61 -5.23 8.08 5.88
CA LEU A 61 -4.14 8.23 6.84
C LEU A 61 -4.22 9.53 7.65
N GLY A 62 -5.17 10.43 7.35
CA GLY A 62 -5.30 11.72 8.03
C GLY A 62 -4.07 12.64 7.89
N LYS A 63 -3.18 12.38 6.91
CA LYS A 63 -1.92 13.10 6.70
C LYS A 63 -1.60 13.24 5.20
N PRO A 64 -0.89 14.30 4.78
CA PRO A 64 -0.39 14.39 3.42
C PRO A 64 0.53 13.22 3.07
N VAL A 65 0.33 12.64 1.88
CA VAL A 65 1.15 11.55 1.36
C VAL A 65 1.81 12.00 0.06
N GLN A 66 3.12 11.82 -0.05
CA GLN A 66 3.88 12.18 -1.25
C GLN A 66 3.91 11.00 -2.24
N LEU A 67 3.64 11.26 -3.51
CA LEU A 67 3.73 10.24 -4.56
C LEU A 67 5.21 9.83 -4.77
N SER A 68 5.45 8.53 -4.82
CA SER A 68 6.67 7.95 -5.40
C SER A 68 6.33 7.30 -6.74
N ASP A 69 6.60 8.04 -7.81
CA ASP A 69 6.29 7.64 -9.19
C ASP A 69 7.13 6.43 -9.64
N ARG A 70 6.86 5.92 -10.85
CA ARG A 70 7.56 4.85 -11.55
C ARG A 70 7.34 3.46 -10.98
N CYS A 71 7.38 2.49 -11.91
CA CYS A 71 7.23 1.07 -11.64
C CYS A 71 8.24 0.58 -10.60
N CYS A 72 7.81 -0.33 -9.72
CA CYS A 72 8.68 -0.96 -8.73
C CYS A 72 9.77 -1.87 -9.33
N GLY A 73 9.71 -2.21 -10.61
CA GLY A 73 10.73 -3.01 -11.31
C GLY A 73 10.71 -4.52 -11.02
N GLU A 74 9.83 -4.98 -10.12
CA GLU A 74 9.84 -6.37 -9.62
C GLU A 74 8.49 -7.08 -9.82
N ALA A 75 7.38 -6.38 -9.58
CA ALA A 75 6.03 -6.96 -9.55
C ALA A 75 5.61 -7.63 -10.88
N GLY A 76 4.69 -8.59 -10.77
CA GLY A 76 4.07 -9.23 -11.94
C GLY A 76 5.01 -10.14 -12.72
N THR A 77 5.96 -10.80 -12.04
CA THR A 77 7.01 -11.66 -12.63
C THR A 77 7.97 -10.93 -13.57
N PHE A 78 7.94 -9.59 -13.61
CA PHE A 78 8.73 -8.79 -14.54
C PHE A 78 10.24 -9.00 -14.35
N ALA A 79 10.72 -8.99 -13.11
CA ALA A 79 12.14 -9.17 -12.82
C ALA A 79 12.67 -10.56 -13.24
N VAL A 80 11.83 -11.60 -13.12
CA VAL A 80 12.20 -12.96 -13.53
C VAL A 80 12.15 -13.12 -15.05
N ASN A 81 11.14 -12.54 -15.70
CA ASN A 81 10.95 -12.69 -17.14
C ASN A 81 11.89 -11.81 -17.97
N ARG A 82 12.25 -10.62 -17.49
CA ARG A 82 13.08 -9.63 -18.19
C ARG A 82 14.12 -8.99 -17.26
N PRO A 83 15.05 -9.78 -16.68
CA PRO A 83 16.09 -9.25 -15.78
C PRO A 83 16.98 -8.20 -16.45
N ASP A 84 17.15 -8.30 -17.77
CA ASP A 84 17.89 -7.36 -18.62
C ASP A 84 17.32 -5.94 -18.59
N ILE A 85 15.99 -5.81 -18.45
CA ILE A 85 15.31 -4.51 -18.33
C ILE A 85 15.07 -4.16 -16.86
N ALA A 86 14.65 -5.13 -16.04
CA ALA A 86 14.24 -4.91 -14.67
C ALA A 86 15.31 -4.23 -13.82
N THR A 87 16.59 -4.54 -14.05
CA THR A 87 17.71 -3.91 -13.36
C THR A 87 17.73 -2.39 -13.55
N GLN A 88 17.46 -1.90 -14.77
CA GLN A 88 17.44 -0.46 -15.07
C GLN A 88 16.21 0.22 -14.46
N VAL A 89 15.05 -0.43 -14.52
CA VAL A 89 13.81 0.06 -13.88
C VAL A 89 14.02 0.15 -12.37
N ARG A 90 14.65 -0.86 -11.77
CA ARG A 90 15.01 -0.88 -10.35
C ARG A 90 15.91 0.29 -9.98
N PHE A 91 16.97 0.55 -10.75
CA PHE A 91 17.84 1.70 -10.51
C PHE A 91 17.08 3.03 -10.55
N ARG A 92 16.20 3.22 -11.54
CA ARG A 92 15.37 4.44 -11.63
C ARG A 92 14.43 4.56 -10.44
N LYS A 93 13.77 3.47 -10.01
CA LYS A 93 12.88 3.50 -8.85
C LYS A 93 13.63 3.78 -7.56
N GLN A 94 14.83 3.24 -7.37
CA GLN A 94 15.66 3.54 -6.20
C GLN A 94 16.00 5.03 -6.14
N ALA A 95 16.37 5.64 -7.25
CA ALA A 95 16.61 7.09 -7.31
C ALA A 95 15.37 7.91 -6.94
N GLU A 96 14.19 7.50 -7.43
CA GLU A 96 12.91 8.13 -7.09
C GLU A 96 12.59 8.03 -5.59
N LEU A 97 12.80 6.85 -4.98
CA LEU A 97 12.60 6.65 -3.54
C LEU A 97 13.57 7.49 -2.72
N GLN A 98 14.85 7.53 -3.09
CA GLN A 98 15.85 8.35 -2.41
C GLN A 98 15.54 9.85 -2.52
N GLN A 99 15.00 10.30 -3.65
CA GLN A 99 14.52 11.67 -3.79
C GLN A 99 13.35 11.95 -2.86
N GLY A 100 12.34 11.07 -2.82
CA GLY A 100 11.20 11.23 -1.92
C GLY A 100 11.61 11.26 -0.44
N ILE A 101 12.59 10.43 -0.03
CA ILE A 101 13.15 10.49 1.34
C ILE A 101 13.83 11.84 1.59
N HIS A 102 14.60 12.34 0.62
CA HIS A 102 15.28 13.62 0.73
C HIS A 102 14.30 14.78 0.85
N ASP A 103 13.23 14.78 0.06
CA ASP A 103 12.20 15.81 0.10
C ASP A 103 11.49 15.86 1.46
N LEU A 104 11.26 14.68 2.07
CA LEU A 104 10.57 14.56 3.35
C LEU A 104 11.48 14.83 4.56
N THR A 105 12.74 14.38 4.52
CA THR A 105 13.63 14.30 5.70
C THR A 105 14.96 15.05 5.56
N GLY A 106 15.31 15.50 4.36
CA GLY A 106 16.63 16.03 4.03
C GLY A 106 17.74 14.99 3.92
N LYS A 107 17.47 13.70 4.15
CA LYS A 107 18.45 12.60 4.09
C LYS A 107 18.28 11.73 2.85
N LYS A 108 19.30 10.95 2.50
CA LYS A 108 19.24 9.99 1.37
C LYS A 108 18.64 8.63 1.75
N VAL A 109 18.71 8.29 3.03
CA VAL A 109 18.25 7.02 3.61
C VAL A 109 17.35 7.35 4.80
N ALA A 110 16.18 6.73 4.84
CA ALA A 110 15.20 6.93 5.90
C ALA A 110 15.72 6.33 7.22
N SER A 111 15.53 7.06 8.31
CA SER A 111 15.71 6.49 9.65
C SER A 111 14.49 5.65 10.00
N LYS A 112 14.64 4.60 10.81
CA LYS A 112 13.53 3.72 11.18
C LYS A 112 12.34 4.52 11.71
N GLY A 113 11.16 4.30 11.15
CA GLY A 113 9.92 5.00 11.52
C GLY A 113 9.79 6.45 11.02
N SER A 114 10.81 7.04 10.39
CA SER A 114 10.71 8.42 9.89
C SER A 114 9.88 8.54 8.61
N VAL A 115 10.03 7.59 7.69
CA VAL A 115 9.28 7.53 6.44
C VAL A 115 8.84 6.10 6.18
N LYS A 116 7.56 5.92 5.86
CA LYS A 116 7.03 4.64 5.36
C LYS A 116 6.63 4.75 3.89
N LEU A 117 6.87 3.67 3.16
CA LEU A 117 6.42 3.52 1.79
C LEU A 117 5.13 2.69 1.76
N LEU A 118 4.05 3.25 1.27
CA LEU A 118 2.76 2.58 1.20
C LEU A 118 2.40 2.23 -0.23
N THR A 119 1.66 1.16 -0.41
CA THR A 119 1.05 0.80 -1.70
C THR A 119 -0.29 0.10 -1.50
N SER A 120 -1.04 -0.05 -2.58
CA SER A 120 -2.30 -0.79 -2.64
C SER A 120 -2.20 -2.00 -3.58
N CYS A 121 -0.99 -2.56 -3.77
CA CYS A 121 -0.79 -3.77 -4.55
C CYS A 121 0.18 -4.73 -3.84
N PRO A 122 -0.23 -5.98 -3.51
CA PRO A 122 0.64 -6.92 -2.80
C PRO A 122 1.91 -7.29 -3.58
N ALA A 123 1.81 -7.37 -4.91
CA ALA A 123 2.97 -7.63 -5.77
C ALA A 123 3.97 -6.46 -5.74
N CYS A 124 3.47 -5.21 -5.72
CA CYS A 124 4.32 -4.05 -5.53
C CYS A 124 4.93 -4.05 -4.13
N GLN A 125 4.18 -4.38 -3.07
CA GLN A 125 4.73 -4.44 -1.70
C GLN A 125 5.92 -5.39 -1.62
N GLN A 126 5.80 -6.60 -2.16
CA GLN A 126 6.89 -7.57 -2.22
C GLN A 126 8.09 -7.05 -3.04
N GLY A 127 7.83 -6.36 -4.15
CA GLY A 127 8.90 -5.78 -4.98
C GLY A 127 9.61 -4.62 -4.29
N LEU A 128 8.85 -3.75 -3.64
CA LEU A 128 9.32 -2.55 -2.97
C LEU A 128 10.09 -2.86 -1.68
N SER A 129 9.79 -3.96 -0.98
CA SER A 129 10.58 -4.37 0.19
C SER A 129 12.04 -4.68 -0.16
N ARG A 130 12.34 -5.02 -1.42
CA ARG A 130 13.73 -5.24 -1.89
C ARG A 130 14.58 -3.97 -1.97
N TYR A 131 14.00 -2.80 -1.74
CA TYR A 131 14.71 -1.52 -1.67
C TYR A 131 15.09 -1.13 -0.24
N GLU A 132 14.61 -1.85 0.78
CA GLU A 132 14.82 -1.49 2.19
C GLU A 132 16.30 -1.35 2.54
N ALA A 133 17.15 -2.28 2.09
CA ALA A 133 18.60 -2.23 2.34
C ALA A 133 19.28 -0.95 1.79
N ASP A 134 18.76 -0.41 0.68
CA ASP A 134 19.35 0.77 0.00
C ASP A 134 18.73 2.10 0.44
N THR A 135 17.57 2.06 1.09
CA THR A 135 16.72 3.24 1.34
C THR A 135 16.27 3.39 2.77
N GLY A 136 16.29 2.33 3.59
CA GLY A 136 15.74 2.31 4.94
C GLY A 136 14.20 2.39 4.99
N LEU A 137 13.51 2.33 3.85
CA LEU A 137 12.06 2.39 3.77
C LEU A 137 11.43 1.04 4.09
N GLU A 138 10.69 0.99 5.19
CA GLU A 138 9.74 -0.09 5.45
C GLU A 138 8.54 0.08 4.50
N THR A 139 8.20 -0.98 3.77
CA THR A 139 7.06 -0.96 2.84
C THR A 139 5.87 -1.71 3.42
N ASP A 140 4.68 -1.10 3.35
CA ASP A 140 3.45 -1.73 3.81
C ASP A 140 2.24 -1.39 2.93
N TYR A 141 1.12 -2.03 3.24
CA TYR A 141 -0.19 -1.73 2.66
C TYR A 141 -0.86 -0.60 3.43
N ILE A 142 -1.63 0.27 2.76
CA ILE A 142 -2.33 1.38 3.45
C ILE A 142 -3.18 0.85 4.60
N ILE A 143 -3.99 -0.20 4.37
CA ILE A 143 -4.86 -0.77 5.42
C ILE A 143 -4.07 -1.39 6.57
N VAL A 144 -2.93 -2.02 6.30
CA VAL A 144 -2.09 -2.59 7.36
C VAL A 144 -1.52 -1.48 8.24
N GLU A 145 -1.07 -0.38 7.62
CA GLU A 145 -0.64 0.81 8.35
C GLU A 145 -1.78 1.40 9.20
N MET A 146 -3.01 1.44 8.66
CA MET A 146 -4.19 1.85 9.43
C MET A 146 -4.45 0.94 10.63
N MET A 147 -4.39 -0.38 10.43
CA MET A 147 -4.61 -1.33 11.51
C MET A 147 -3.54 -1.23 12.60
N LYS A 148 -2.27 -1.05 12.23
CA LYS A 148 -1.17 -0.84 13.18
C LYS A 148 -1.39 0.41 14.03
N ASN A 149 -1.80 1.53 13.43
CA ASN A 149 -2.06 2.77 14.17
C ASN A 149 -3.32 2.68 15.03
N ARG A 150 -4.38 1.97 14.59
CA ARG A 150 -5.66 1.89 15.30
C ARG A 150 -5.70 0.82 16.40
N ALA A 151 -5.12 -0.35 16.15
CA ALA A 151 -5.19 -1.52 17.03
C ALA A 151 -3.88 -1.81 17.77
N GLY A 152 -2.79 -1.10 17.42
CA GLY A 152 -1.48 -1.25 18.02
C GLY A 152 -0.76 -2.54 17.61
N ASP A 153 0.39 -2.79 18.26
CA ASP A 153 1.17 -4.00 17.99
C ASP A 153 0.44 -5.29 18.40
N GLY A 154 0.75 -6.37 17.68
CA GLY A 154 0.09 -7.67 17.87
C GLY A 154 -1.39 -7.70 17.45
N TRP A 155 -1.87 -6.67 16.73
CA TRP A 155 -3.26 -6.64 16.25
C TRP A 155 -3.62 -7.87 15.40
N GLU A 156 -2.68 -8.34 14.57
CA GLU A 156 -2.89 -9.47 13.66
C GLU A 156 -3.08 -10.77 14.45
N GLU A 157 -2.22 -11.05 15.42
CA GLU A 157 -2.33 -12.22 16.29
C GLU A 157 -3.65 -12.22 17.06
N LYS A 158 -4.00 -11.09 17.68
CA LYS A 158 -5.28 -10.91 18.41
C LYS A 158 -6.49 -11.13 17.48
N PHE A 159 -6.41 -10.62 16.25
CA PHE A 159 -7.45 -10.78 15.25
C PHE A 159 -7.63 -12.25 14.84
N ILE A 160 -6.53 -12.95 14.55
CA ILE A 160 -6.54 -14.38 14.20
C ILE A 160 -7.07 -15.22 15.36
N GLU A 161 -6.63 -14.96 16.59
CA GLU A 161 -7.14 -15.65 17.78
C GLU A 161 -8.65 -15.46 17.94
N THR A 162 -9.14 -14.24 17.74
CA THR A 162 -10.57 -13.92 17.84
C THR A 162 -11.37 -14.68 16.79
N ILE A 163 -10.93 -14.68 15.54
CA ILE A 163 -11.60 -15.40 14.45
C ILE A 163 -11.56 -16.93 14.68
N ASN A 164 -10.47 -17.47 15.21
CA ASN A 164 -10.37 -18.90 15.51
C ASN A 164 -11.32 -19.34 16.63
N ARG A 165 -11.69 -18.45 17.56
CA ARG A 165 -12.66 -18.70 18.64
C ARG A 165 -14.12 -18.55 18.17
N GLY A 166 -14.46 -19.13 17.01
CA GLY A 166 -15.85 -19.32 16.55
C GLY A 166 -16.24 -18.66 15.23
N GLY A 167 -15.32 -18.01 14.51
CA GLY A 167 -15.58 -17.23 13.29
C GLY A 167 -15.19 -17.88 11.97
N ILE A 168 -14.57 -19.07 11.97
CA ILE A 168 -14.27 -19.81 10.72
C ILE A 168 -15.26 -20.96 10.59
N GLU A 169 -16.30 -20.77 9.77
CA GLU A 169 -17.00 -21.91 9.18
C GLU A 169 -15.98 -22.71 8.35
N ARG A 170 -15.62 -23.87 8.86
CA ARG A 170 -14.80 -24.82 8.11
C ARG A 170 -15.70 -25.47 7.08
N VAL A 171 -15.59 -25.04 5.82
CA VAL A 171 -16.13 -25.83 4.70
C VAL A 171 -15.29 -27.09 4.61
N LEU A 172 -15.70 -28.13 5.33
CA LEU A 172 -15.16 -29.47 5.20
C LEU A 172 -15.71 -30.03 3.89
N LEU A 173 -14.90 -30.01 2.83
CA LEU A 173 -15.11 -30.80 1.62
C LEU A 173 -14.60 -32.23 1.82
#